data_AF-A0A8C6BSS8-F1
#
_entry.id   AF-A0A8C6BSS8-F1
#
_cell.length_a   1.000
_cell.length_b   1.000
_cell.length_c   1.000
_cell.angle_alpha   90.00
_cell.angle_beta   90.00
_cell.angle_gamma   90.00
#
_symmetry.space_group_name_H-M   'P 1'
#
loop_
_entity.id
_entity.type
_entity.pdbx_description
1 polymer ?
#
loop_
_entity_poly.entity_id
_entity_poly.type
_entity_poly.pdbx_seq_one_letter_code
_entity_poly.pdbx_strand_id
1 'polypeptide(L)'
;MLFKSWINEKDINAVAPRLRKVSMDNRLMELSPANKQSVEHFTKYFTEAGLKELSQYVWNQQTTGARKELQKELQEQMSRGDPFKDVILYVKEEMKKNNIPEPAVIGIVWSSAMSTVEWNKKEELVAEQAIKHLKQYSPLLAAFTTQGQSELILLLKIQEYCYDNIHFMKAFQKIVVLFYKAEVLSEEPILKWYKDAHVAKGKSVYLEQMKKFVERLKNAEEESESEAEGGD
;
A
#
# COMPACT_ATOMS: atom_id res chain seq x y z
N MET A 1 37.61 2.78 -1.42
CA MET A 1 38.45 2.59 -0.21
C MET A 1 37.82 3.21 1.04
N LEU A 2 37.30 4.45 0.99
CA LEU A 2 36.71 5.13 2.15
C LEU A 2 35.52 4.36 2.79
N PHE A 3 34.47 4.05 2.02
CA PHE A 3 33.33 3.26 2.53
C PHE A 3 33.71 1.85 2.97
N LYS A 4 34.73 1.26 2.33
CA LYS A 4 35.20 -0.09 2.67
C LYS A 4 35.88 -0.11 4.04
N SER A 5 36.73 0.89 4.35
CA SER A 5 37.30 1.04 5.70
C SER A 5 36.22 1.42 6.72
N TRP A 6 35.33 2.35 6.35
CA TRP A 6 34.36 2.91 7.28
C TRP A 6 33.27 1.93 7.71
N ILE A 7 32.82 1.07 6.78
CA ILE A 7 31.82 0.02 7.06
C ILE A 7 32.48 -1.21 7.69
N ASN A 8 33.69 -1.57 7.29
CA ASN A 8 34.44 -2.66 7.96
C ASN A 8 34.79 -2.31 9.41
N GLU A 9 34.99 -1.03 9.74
CA GLU A 9 35.26 -0.58 11.11
C GLU A 9 33.99 -0.30 11.91
N LYS A 10 32.90 0.11 11.26
CA LYS A 10 31.62 0.47 11.88
C LYS A 10 30.46 0.03 10.98
N ASP A 11 29.69 -0.96 11.44
CA ASP A 11 28.46 -1.44 10.81
C ASP A 11 27.56 -0.29 10.28
N ILE A 12 26.77 -0.55 9.22
CA ILE A 12 25.90 0.43 8.54
C ILE A 12 24.99 1.18 9.53
N ASN A 13 24.59 0.53 10.63
CA ASN A 13 23.78 1.13 11.69
C ASN A 13 24.47 2.30 12.41
N ALA A 14 25.80 2.29 12.50
CA ALA A 14 26.60 3.39 13.06
C ALA A 14 26.94 4.47 12.02
N VAL A 15 26.92 4.13 10.74
CA VAL A 15 27.27 5.02 9.62
C VAL A 15 26.04 5.80 9.10
N ALA A 16 24.88 5.16 9.00
CA ALA A 16 23.65 5.78 8.50
C ALA A 16 23.20 7.06 9.24
N PRO A 17 23.30 7.17 10.58
CA PRO A 17 23.00 8.42 11.28
C PRO A 17 23.99 9.55 10.94
N ARG A 18 25.27 9.21 10.68
CA ARG A 18 26.30 10.19 10.32
C ARG A 18 26.09 10.73 8.91
N LEU A 19 25.74 9.85 7.97
CA LEU A 19 25.37 10.21 6.60
C LEU A 19 24.15 11.15 6.58
N ARG A 20 23.14 10.86 7.41
CA ARG A 20 21.98 11.76 7.63
C ARG A 20 22.39 13.12 8.17
N LYS A 21 23.30 13.17 9.15
CA LYS A 21 23.77 14.42 9.76
C LYS A 21 24.44 15.37 8.75
N VAL A 22 25.05 14.82 7.70
CA VAL A 22 25.70 15.60 6.63
C VAL A 22 24.88 15.64 5.34
N SER A 23 23.60 15.22 5.39
CA SER A 23 22.68 15.19 4.25
C SER A 23 23.20 14.42 3.02
N MET A 24 24.04 13.40 3.26
CA MET A 24 24.57 12.51 2.22
C MET A 24 23.74 11.24 2.04
N ASP A 25 22.84 10.92 2.96
CA ASP A 25 22.04 9.69 2.97
C ASP A 25 21.23 9.48 1.67
N ASN A 26 20.66 10.55 1.11
CA ASN A 26 19.90 10.51 -0.15
C ASN A 26 20.75 10.82 -1.39
N ARG A 27 22.02 11.19 -1.19
CA ARG A 27 22.93 11.66 -2.25
C ARG A 27 24.09 10.68 -2.49
N LEU A 28 24.07 9.50 -1.87
CA LEU A 28 25.14 8.50 -2.01
C LEU A 28 25.41 8.11 -3.47
N MET A 29 24.40 8.18 -4.35
CA MET A 29 24.58 7.94 -5.78
C MET A 29 25.43 9.01 -6.47
N GLU A 30 25.46 10.26 -5.95
CA GLU A 30 26.26 11.36 -6.50
C GLU A 30 27.77 11.10 -6.38
N LEU A 31 28.16 10.15 -5.54
CA LEU A 31 29.54 9.71 -5.39
C LEU A 31 30.02 8.86 -6.58
N SER A 32 29.09 8.40 -7.42
CA SER A 32 29.39 7.72 -8.69
C SER A 32 29.45 8.74 -9.84
N PRO A 33 30.24 8.47 -10.89
CA PRO A 33 30.24 9.31 -12.10
C PRO A 33 28.82 9.49 -12.66
N ALA A 34 28.52 10.66 -13.24
CA ALA A 34 27.16 11.02 -13.70
C ALA A 34 26.51 9.96 -14.61
N ASN A 35 27.29 9.30 -15.47
CA ASN A 35 26.84 8.24 -16.36
C ASN A 35 26.59 6.87 -15.67
N LYS A 36 26.78 6.79 -14.35
CA LYS A 36 26.69 5.57 -13.52
C LYS A 36 25.86 5.76 -12.26
N GLN A 37 25.10 6.85 -12.17
CA GLN A 37 24.21 7.16 -11.04
C GLN A 37 22.86 6.44 -11.16
N SER A 38 22.88 5.12 -11.36
CA SER A 38 21.68 4.29 -11.25
C SER A 38 21.75 3.41 -10.00
N VAL A 39 20.58 3.12 -9.41
CA VAL A 39 20.48 2.26 -8.24
C VAL A 39 20.99 0.86 -8.56
N GLU A 40 20.74 0.36 -9.77
CA GLU A 40 21.20 -0.94 -10.24
C GLU A 40 22.72 -1.00 -10.32
N HIS A 41 23.36 0.03 -10.92
CA HIS A 41 24.81 0.09 -11.01
C HIS A 41 25.45 0.24 -9.63
N PHE A 42 24.91 1.11 -8.78
CA PHE A 42 25.39 1.31 -7.41
C PHE A 42 25.28 0.01 -6.60
N THR A 43 24.12 -0.62 -6.62
CA THR A 43 23.84 -1.88 -5.91
C THR A 43 24.77 -2.99 -6.39
N LYS A 44 24.93 -3.15 -7.71
CA LYS A 44 25.83 -4.16 -8.28
C LYS A 44 27.27 -3.92 -7.85
N TYR A 45 27.78 -2.71 -8.07
CA TYR A 45 29.18 -2.36 -7.78
C TYR A 45 29.53 -2.53 -6.31
N PHE A 46 28.71 -2.02 -5.40
CA PHE A 46 28.98 -2.12 -3.96
C PHE A 46 28.73 -3.52 -3.40
N THR A 47 27.81 -4.30 -3.97
CA THR A 47 27.61 -5.71 -3.60
C THR A 47 28.81 -6.56 -4.02
N GLU A 48 29.29 -6.43 -5.26
CA GLU A 48 30.49 -7.11 -5.75
C GLU A 48 31.75 -6.71 -4.95
N ALA A 49 31.79 -5.49 -4.40
CA ALA A 49 32.87 -5.02 -3.54
C ALA A 49 32.80 -5.53 -2.08
N GLY A 50 31.78 -6.32 -1.72
CA GLY A 50 31.56 -6.87 -0.38
C GLY A 50 30.78 -5.95 0.57
N LEU A 51 30.13 -4.90 0.07
CA LEU A 51 29.43 -3.87 0.85
C LEU A 51 27.90 -3.96 0.65
N LYS A 52 27.35 -5.18 0.77
CA LYS A 52 25.92 -5.46 0.55
C LYS A 52 25.00 -4.62 1.43
N GLU A 53 25.39 -4.35 2.67
CA GLU A 53 24.62 -3.54 3.61
C GLU A 53 24.45 -2.08 3.13
N LEU A 54 25.48 -1.50 2.52
CA LEU A 54 25.40 -0.17 1.93
C LEU A 54 24.50 -0.17 0.69
N SER A 55 24.62 -1.18 -0.16
CA SER A 55 23.74 -1.37 -1.32
C SER A 55 22.27 -1.44 -0.89
N GLN A 56 21.99 -2.24 0.15
CA GLN A 56 20.64 -2.37 0.70
C GLN A 56 20.14 -1.07 1.34
N TYR A 57 21.02 -0.33 2.03
CA TYR A 57 20.69 0.98 2.58
C TYR A 57 20.29 1.99 1.49
N VAL A 58 21.09 2.13 0.43
CA VAL A 58 20.78 3.06 -0.68
C VAL A 58 19.50 2.67 -1.40
N TRP A 59 19.33 1.37 -1.66
CA TRP A 59 18.11 0.85 -2.29
C TRP A 59 16.87 1.15 -1.44
N ASN A 60 16.94 0.91 -0.13
CA ASN A 60 15.87 1.22 0.82
C ASN A 60 15.56 2.72 0.88
N GLN A 61 16.59 3.58 0.88
CA GLN A 61 16.42 5.03 0.90
C GLN A 61 15.75 5.55 -0.37
N GLN A 62 16.22 5.12 -1.54
CA GLN A 62 15.63 5.54 -2.81
C GLN A 62 14.19 5.04 -2.94
N THR A 63 13.91 3.79 -2.56
CA THR A 63 12.54 3.24 -2.54
C THR A 63 11.64 4.03 -1.58
N THR A 64 12.15 4.40 -0.40
CA THR A 64 11.39 5.19 0.59
C THR A 64 11.13 6.61 0.10
N GLY A 65 12.14 7.26 -0.50
CA GLY A 65 12.03 8.59 -1.08
C GLY A 65 11.02 8.63 -2.22
N ALA A 66 11.11 7.69 -3.17
CA ALA A 66 10.18 7.59 -4.30
C ALA A 66 8.74 7.38 -3.83
N ARG A 67 8.50 6.54 -2.83
CA ARG A 67 7.16 6.33 -2.25
C ARG A 67 6.61 7.59 -1.58
N LYS A 68 7.45 8.35 -0.87
CA LYS A 68 7.03 9.61 -0.24
C LYS A 68 6.68 10.68 -1.27
N GLU A 69 7.49 10.80 -2.32
CA GLU A 69 7.22 11.75 -3.40
C GLU A 69 5.95 11.38 -4.16
N LEU A 70 5.77 10.09 -4.48
CA LEU A 70 4.55 9.57 -5.08
C LEU A 70 3.31 9.89 -4.23
N GLN A 71 3.40 9.67 -2.91
CA GLN A 71 2.31 10.00 -2.00
C GLN A 71 1.98 11.50 -2.02
N LYS A 72 3.00 12.36 -2.00
CA LYS A 72 2.83 13.81 -1.99
C LYS A 72 2.17 14.29 -3.29
N GLU A 73 2.69 13.91 -4.45
CA GLU A 73 2.10 14.29 -5.75
C GLU A 73 0.68 13.74 -5.89
N LEU A 74 0.43 12.51 -5.43
CA LEU A 74 -0.92 11.94 -5.45
C LEU A 74 -1.91 12.76 -4.62
N GLN A 75 -1.51 13.20 -3.43
CA GLN A 75 -2.34 14.08 -2.59
C GLN A 75 -2.57 15.45 -3.25
N GLU A 76 -1.56 16.01 -3.93
CA GLU A 76 -1.70 17.25 -4.69
C GLU A 76 -2.69 17.09 -5.86
N GLN A 77 -2.56 16.04 -6.67
CA GLN A 77 -3.49 15.70 -7.76
C GLN A 77 -4.93 15.54 -7.26
N MET A 78 -5.11 14.82 -6.14
CA MET A 78 -6.42 14.66 -5.50
C MET A 78 -6.99 16.01 -5.03
N SER A 79 -6.15 16.90 -4.48
CA SER A 79 -6.59 18.23 -4.01
C SER A 79 -6.99 19.16 -5.16
N ARG A 80 -6.34 19.04 -6.32
CA ARG A 80 -6.69 19.76 -7.55
C ARG A 80 -7.97 19.21 -8.20
N GLY A 81 -8.35 17.99 -7.86
CA GLY A 81 -9.48 17.30 -8.47
C GLY A 81 -9.15 16.76 -9.85
N ASP A 82 -7.89 16.39 -10.09
CA ASP A 82 -7.44 15.87 -11.39
C ASP A 82 -8.21 14.58 -11.74
N PRO A 83 -8.55 14.33 -13.03
CA PRO A 83 -9.29 13.14 -13.43
C PRO A 83 -8.56 11.86 -13.03
N PHE A 84 -9.27 10.88 -12.44
CA PHE A 84 -8.63 9.63 -12.00
C PHE A 84 -7.90 8.88 -13.10
N LYS A 85 -8.33 9.01 -14.36
CA LYS A 85 -7.62 8.43 -15.51
C LYS A 85 -6.17 8.92 -15.60
N ASP A 86 -5.96 10.23 -15.42
CA ASP A 86 -4.66 10.86 -15.53
C ASP A 86 -3.79 10.52 -14.31
N VAL A 87 -4.41 10.51 -13.12
CA VAL A 87 -3.79 10.05 -11.88
C VAL A 87 -3.31 8.60 -12.01
N ILE A 88 -4.14 7.70 -12.54
CA ILE A 88 -3.79 6.29 -12.76
C ILE A 88 -2.60 6.15 -13.71
N LEU A 89 -2.58 6.92 -14.80
CA LEU A 89 -1.47 6.91 -15.76
C LEU A 89 -0.17 7.34 -15.09
N TYR A 90 -0.20 8.47 -14.38
CA TYR A 90 0.95 8.98 -13.63
C TYR A 90 1.50 7.95 -12.62
N VAL A 91 0.61 7.38 -11.78
CA VAL A 91 1.03 6.39 -10.77
C VAL A 91 1.64 5.15 -11.43
N LYS A 92 1.07 4.67 -12.56
CA LYS A 92 1.63 3.54 -13.32
C LYS A 92 3.00 3.84 -13.93
N GLU A 93 3.24 5.07 -14.36
CA GLU A 93 4.56 5.51 -14.84
C GLU A 93 5.59 5.54 -13.70
N GLU A 94 5.24 6.12 -12.55
CA GLU A 94 6.12 6.17 -11.38
C GLU A 94 6.39 4.77 -10.78
N MET A 95 5.42 3.85 -10.85
CA MET A 95 5.63 2.44 -10.51
C MET A 95 6.72 1.81 -11.37
N LYS A 96 6.68 2.00 -12.68
CA LYS A 96 7.67 1.44 -13.61
C LYS A 96 9.03 2.09 -13.42
N LYS A 97 9.06 3.43 -13.32
CA LYS A 97 10.27 4.23 -13.21
C LYS A 97 11.05 3.95 -11.92
N ASN A 98 10.35 3.76 -10.80
CA ASN A 98 10.98 3.54 -9.49
C ASN A 98 10.86 2.10 -8.99
N ASN A 99 10.37 1.18 -9.83
CA ASN A 99 10.12 -0.22 -9.50
C ASN A 99 9.30 -0.42 -8.21
N ILE A 100 8.24 0.38 -8.04
CA ILE A 100 7.38 0.33 -6.86
C ILE A 100 6.32 -0.76 -7.08
N PRO A 101 6.26 -1.78 -6.22
CA PRO A 101 5.31 -2.87 -6.39
C PRO A 101 3.87 -2.42 -6.08
N GLU A 102 2.89 -3.01 -6.75
CA GLU A 102 1.46 -2.69 -6.59
C GLU A 102 0.99 -2.74 -5.12
N PRO A 103 1.36 -3.76 -4.30
CA PRO A 103 1.02 -3.78 -2.88
C PRO A 103 1.52 -2.56 -2.08
N ALA A 104 2.63 -1.94 -2.49
CA ALA A 104 3.10 -0.70 -1.85
C ALA A 104 2.29 0.51 -2.33
N VAL A 105 1.94 0.55 -3.63
CA VAL A 105 1.14 1.62 -4.22
C VAL A 105 -0.27 1.65 -3.64
N ILE A 106 -0.95 0.51 -3.50
CA ILE A 106 -2.31 0.49 -2.97
C ILE A 106 -2.37 1.06 -1.54
N GLY A 107 -1.34 0.80 -0.73
CA GLY A 107 -1.20 1.41 0.60
C GLY A 107 -1.03 2.94 0.56
N ILE A 108 -0.30 3.46 -0.43
CA ILE A 108 -0.13 4.90 -0.68
C ILE A 108 -1.44 5.52 -1.16
N VAL A 109 -2.13 4.88 -2.12
CA VAL A 109 -3.42 5.35 -2.66
C VAL A 109 -4.47 5.43 -1.55
N TRP A 110 -4.61 4.37 -0.76
CA TRP A 110 -5.49 4.35 0.42
C TRP A 110 -5.18 5.49 1.38
N SER A 111 -3.91 5.62 1.80
CA SER A 111 -3.50 6.63 2.78
C SER A 111 -3.76 8.05 2.27
N SER A 112 -3.53 8.28 0.97
CA SER A 112 -3.77 9.58 0.31
C SER A 112 -5.25 9.90 0.22
N ALA A 113 -6.06 8.92 -0.19
CA ALA A 113 -7.52 9.09 -0.26
C ALA A 113 -8.11 9.41 1.12
N MET A 114 -7.68 8.69 2.16
CA MET A 114 -8.21 8.88 3.52
C MET A 114 -7.72 10.16 4.21
N SER A 115 -6.61 10.76 3.77
CA SER A 115 -6.06 12.01 4.33
C SER A 115 -6.66 13.28 3.73
N THR A 116 -7.47 13.17 2.66
CA THR A 116 -8.05 14.33 1.96
C THR A 116 -9.32 14.87 2.62
N VAL A 117 -9.85 14.17 3.63
CA VAL A 117 -11.16 14.44 4.22
C VAL A 117 -11.04 14.76 5.70
N GLU A 118 -11.74 15.81 6.14
CA GLU A 118 -12.02 16.02 7.55
C GLU A 118 -13.23 15.17 7.96
N TRP A 119 -12.99 14.22 8.85
CA TRP A 119 -13.97 13.21 9.22
C TRP A 119 -14.92 13.68 10.31
N ASN A 120 -16.19 13.33 10.17
CA ASN A 120 -17.18 13.54 11.22
C ASN A 120 -16.80 12.76 12.50
N LYS A 121 -17.14 13.32 13.67
CA LYS A 121 -16.92 12.67 14.98
C LYS A 121 -18.11 11.84 15.46
N LYS A 122 -19.26 11.92 14.78
CA LYS A 122 -20.42 11.07 15.05
C LYS A 122 -20.30 9.80 14.22
N GLU A 123 -20.37 8.65 14.89
CA GLU A 123 -20.12 7.32 14.30
C GLU A 123 -21.01 7.01 13.09
N GLU A 124 -22.31 7.35 13.15
CA GLU A 124 -23.23 7.10 12.03
C GLU A 124 -22.94 8.00 10.83
N LEU A 125 -22.70 9.30 11.07
CA LEU A 125 -22.42 10.26 10.02
C LEU A 125 -21.07 10.02 9.35
N VAL A 126 -20.04 9.62 10.11
CA VAL A 126 -18.73 9.33 9.54
C VAL A 126 -18.76 8.07 8.69
N ALA A 127 -19.55 7.06 9.06
CA ALA A 127 -19.72 5.87 8.24
C ALA A 127 -20.35 6.22 6.88
N GLU A 128 -21.41 7.03 6.85
CA GLU A 128 -22.02 7.48 5.60
C GLU A 128 -21.09 8.36 4.76
N GLN A 129 -20.39 9.29 5.40
CA GLN A 129 -19.37 10.13 4.76
C GLN A 129 -18.28 9.29 4.13
N ALA A 130 -17.77 8.29 4.85
CA ALA A 130 -16.72 7.38 4.37
C ALA A 130 -17.17 6.58 3.15
N ILE A 131 -18.40 6.04 3.16
CA ILE A 131 -18.94 5.31 2.01
C ILE A 131 -19.10 6.21 0.80
N LYS A 132 -19.60 7.45 0.98
CA LYS A 132 -19.73 8.41 -0.13
C LYS A 132 -18.36 8.76 -0.72
N HIS A 133 -17.39 9.06 0.14
CA HIS A 133 -16.01 9.37 -0.26
C HIS A 133 -15.37 8.20 -1.00
N LEU A 134 -15.32 7.03 -0.37
CA LEU A 134 -14.62 5.86 -0.92
C LEU A 134 -15.27 5.34 -2.20
N LYS A 135 -16.59 5.52 -2.38
CA LYS A 135 -17.28 5.20 -3.63
C LYS A 135 -16.77 6.03 -4.80
N GLN A 136 -16.45 7.31 -4.56
CA GLN A 136 -15.85 8.17 -5.59
C GLN A 136 -14.46 7.65 -5.97
N TYR A 137 -13.66 7.20 -5.00
CA TYR A 137 -12.29 6.71 -5.23
C TYR A 137 -12.20 5.25 -5.69
N SER A 138 -13.32 4.50 -5.76
CA SER A 138 -13.33 3.10 -6.18
C SER A 138 -12.62 2.85 -7.52
N PRO A 139 -12.83 3.64 -8.60
CA PRO A 139 -12.11 3.42 -9.86
C PRO A 139 -10.59 3.56 -9.74
N LEU A 140 -10.12 4.47 -8.88
CA LEU A 140 -8.70 4.65 -8.62
C LEU A 140 -8.13 3.46 -7.84
N LEU A 141 -8.83 3.00 -6.79
CA LEU A 141 -8.41 1.85 -6.00
C LEU A 141 -8.40 0.57 -6.84
N ALA A 142 -9.45 0.33 -7.63
CA ALA A 142 -9.57 -0.83 -8.53
C ALA A 142 -8.38 -0.95 -9.51
N ALA A 143 -7.85 0.18 -9.97
CA ALA A 143 -6.70 0.19 -10.87
C ALA A 143 -5.40 -0.33 -10.25
N PHE A 144 -5.34 -0.46 -8.91
CA PHE A 144 -4.18 -0.91 -8.13
C PHE A 144 -4.51 -2.07 -7.19
N THR A 145 -5.62 -2.77 -7.45
CA THR A 145 -6.01 -4.02 -6.79
C THR A 145 -6.20 -5.09 -7.85
N THR A 146 -5.19 -5.29 -8.70
CA THR A 146 -5.26 -6.28 -9.80
C THR A 146 -4.72 -7.65 -9.39
N GLN A 147 -4.17 -7.74 -8.18
CA GLN A 147 -3.58 -8.92 -7.59
C GLN A 147 -4.20 -9.17 -6.22
N GLY A 148 -4.47 -10.44 -5.89
CA GLY A 148 -5.02 -10.80 -4.58
C GLY A 148 -4.17 -10.33 -3.39
N GLN A 149 -2.85 -10.18 -3.57
CA GLN A 149 -1.96 -9.62 -2.55
C GLN A 149 -2.22 -8.12 -2.32
N SER A 150 -2.47 -7.34 -3.37
CA SER A 150 -2.79 -5.91 -3.26
C SER A 150 -4.15 -5.70 -2.58
N GLU A 151 -5.14 -6.50 -2.96
CA GLU A 151 -6.47 -6.54 -2.33
C GLU A 151 -6.39 -6.88 -0.84
N LEU A 152 -5.61 -7.90 -0.49
CA LEU A 152 -5.38 -8.28 0.91
C LEU A 152 -4.70 -7.14 1.69
N ILE A 153 -3.68 -6.49 1.12
CA ILE A 153 -3.04 -5.33 1.78
C ILE A 153 -4.04 -4.19 1.99
N LEU A 154 -4.92 -3.92 1.02
CA LEU A 154 -5.98 -2.93 1.17
C LEU A 154 -6.93 -3.29 2.32
N LEU A 155 -7.38 -4.55 2.41
CA LEU A 155 -8.21 -5.04 3.52
C LEU A 155 -7.55 -4.82 4.88
N LEU A 156 -6.26 -5.14 5.01
CA LEU A 156 -5.52 -4.93 6.25
C LEU A 156 -5.42 -3.44 6.59
N LYS A 157 -5.20 -2.58 5.59
CA LYS A 157 -5.17 -1.12 5.79
C LYS A 157 -6.51 -0.55 6.24
N ILE A 158 -7.62 -1.04 5.68
CA ILE A 158 -8.98 -0.67 6.12
C ILE A 158 -9.19 -1.11 7.58
N GLN A 159 -8.81 -2.35 7.93
CA GLN A 159 -8.92 -2.88 9.29
C GLN A 159 -8.13 -2.02 10.30
N GLU A 160 -6.85 -1.74 9.99
CA GLU A 160 -5.99 -0.90 10.81
C GLU A 160 -6.61 0.50 11.00
N TYR A 161 -7.07 1.12 9.91
CA TYR A 161 -7.66 2.46 9.95
C TYR A 161 -8.93 2.51 10.78
N CYS A 162 -9.85 1.56 10.57
CA CYS A 162 -11.10 1.49 11.32
C CYS A 162 -10.90 1.24 12.81
N TYR A 163 -9.78 0.60 13.19
CA TYR A 163 -9.45 0.32 14.58
C TYR A 163 -8.78 1.52 15.25
N ASP A 164 -7.82 2.12 14.57
CA ASP A 164 -7.08 3.27 15.08
C ASP A 164 -7.97 4.53 15.16
N ASN A 165 -9.07 4.58 14.40
CA ASN A 165 -10.07 5.64 14.45
C ASN A 165 -11.39 5.11 15.05
N ILE A 166 -11.64 5.42 16.33
CA ILE A 166 -12.80 4.93 17.08
C ILE A 166 -14.16 5.22 16.41
N HIS A 167 -14.26 6.30 15.62
CA HIS A 167 -15.50 6.66 14.94
C HIS A 167 -15.79 5.76 13.72
N PHE A 168 -14.80 5.02 13.24
CA PHE A 168 -14.91 4.12 12.09
C PHE A 168 -15.18 2.66 12.46
N MET A 169 -15.34 2.35 13.75
CA MET A 169 -15.52 0.97 14.23
C MET A 169 -16.70 0.24 13.57
N LYS A 170 -17.82 0.93 13.28
CA LYS A 170 -18.97 0.40 12.53
C LYS A 170 -18.90 0.59 11.01
N ALA A 171 -17.87 1.27 10.50
CA ALA A 171 -17.72 1.52 9.07
C ALA A 171 -17.04 0.36 8.34
N PHE A 172 -16.25 -0.47 9.03
CA PHE A 172 -15.42 -1.53 8.44
C PHE A 172 -16.21 -2.43 7.47
N GLN A 173 -17.27 -3.11 7.95
CA GLN A 173 -18.08 -3.98 7.10
C GLN A 173 -18.68 -3.22 5.90
N LYS A 174 -19.17 -2.00 6.12
CA LYS A 174 -19.77 -1.19 5.04
C LYS A 174 -18.74 -0.87 3.95
N ILE A 175 -17.49 -0.57 4.32
CA ILE A 175 -16.40 -0.28 3.40
C ILE A 175 -16.05 -1.53 2.60
N VAL A 176 -15.89 -2.68 3.26
CA VAL A 176 -15.56 -3.94 2.56
C VAL A 176 -16.68 -4.33 1.59
N VAL A 177 -17.95 -4.23 2.00
CA VAL A 177 -19.10 -4.50 1.12
C VAL A 177 -19.16 -3.52 -0.05
N LEU A 178 -18.86 -2.24 0.16
CA LEU A 178 -18.76 -1.25 -0.93
C LEU A 178 -17.69 -1.67 -1.94
N PHE A 179 -16.49 -2.01 -1.47
CA PHE A 179 -15.37 -2.36 -2.33
C PHE A 179 -15.56 -3.69 -3.05
N TYR A 180 -16.24 -4.66 -2.43
CA TYR A 180 -16.67 -5.87 -3.12
C TYR A 180 -17.62 -5.55 -4.28
N LYS A 181 -18.67 -4.75 -4.01
CA LYS A 181 -19.64 -4.34 -5.04
C LYS A 181 -19.05 -3.46 -6.15
N ALA A 182 -17.96 -2.77 -5.86
CA ALA A 182 -17.28 -1.89 -6.79
C ALA A 182 -16.08 -2.57 -7.48
N GLU A 183 -15.95 -3.89 -7.35
CA GLU A 183 -14.87 -4.68 -7.97
C GLU A 183 -13.45 -4.23 -7.57
N VAL A 184 -13.33 -3.62 -6.39
CA VAL A 184 -12.04 -3.26 -5.76
C VAL A 184 -11.49 -4.44 -4.95
N LEU A 185 -12.38 -5.27 -4.39
CA LEU A 185 -12.03 -6.47 -3.65
C LEU A 185 -12.83 -7.65 -4.21
N SER A 186 -12.15 -8.74 -4.49
CA SER A 186 -12.74 -10.01 -4.87
C SER A 186 -13.03 -10.88 -3.64
N GLU A 187 -13.71 -12.00 -3.86
CA GLU A 187 -14.10 -12.91 -2.79
C GLU A 187 -12.90 -13.59 -2.11
N GLU A 188 -11.93 -14.07 -2.88
CA GLU A 188 -10.80 -14.84 -2.36
C GLU A 188 -10.00 -14.07 -1.28
N PRO A 189 -9.58 -12.80 -1.46
CA PRO A 189 -8.87 -12.05 -0.43
C PRO A 189 -9.73 -11.75 0.81
N ILE A 190 -11.05 -11.57 0.65
CA ILE A 190 -11.99 -11.37 1.77
C ILE A 190 -12.08 -12.64 2.60
N LEU A 191 -12.25 -13.81 1.97
CA LEU A 191 -12.29 -15.11 2.64
C LEU A 191 -10.96 -15.43 3.33
N LYS A 192 -9.83 -15.16 2.66
CA LYS A 192 -8.49 -15.33 3.21
C LYS A 192 -8.24 -14.44 4.43
N TRP A 193 -8.62 -13.17 4.35
CA TRP A 193 -8.57 -12.23 5.48
C TRP A 193 -9.39 -12.76 6.66
N TYR A 194 -10.61 -13.22 6.41
CA TYR A 194 -11.50 -13.72 7.46
C TYR A 194 -10.94 -14.97 8.16
N LYS A 195 -10.33 -15.88 7.39
CA LYS A 195 -9.78 -17.14 7.90
C LYS A 195 -8.55 -16.95 8.79
N ASP A 196 -7.49 -16.34 8.25
CA ASP A 196 -6.18 -16.32 8.92
C ASP A 196 -5.27 -15.13 8.57
N ALA A 197 -5.58 -14.34 7.55
CA ALA A 197 -4.70 -13.23 7.15
C ALA A 197 -4.98 -11.89 7.86
N HIS A 198 -6.01 -11.80 8.70
CA HIS A 198 -6.33 -10.58 9.47
C HIS A 198 -5.29 -10.24 10.54
N VAL A 199 -5.15 -8.95 10.85
CA VAL A 199 -4.30 -8.49 11.98
C VAL A 199 -5.05 -8.56 13.32
N ALA A 200 -4.31 -8.47 14.44
CA ALA A 200 -4.89 -8.51 15.78
C ALA A 200 -5.80 -7.31 16.10
N LYS A 201 -5.58 -6.16 15.44
CA LYS A 201 -6.32 -4.91 15.67
C LYS A 201 -7.81 -5.07 15.38
N GLY A 202 -8.64 -5.04 16.41
CA GLY A 202 -10.10 -5.16 16.29
C GLY A 202 -10.60 -6.53 15.81
N LYS A 203 -9.74 -7.57 15.83
CA LYS A 203 -10.03 -8.91 15.28
C LYS A 203 -11.41 -9.45 15.64
N SER A 204 -11.72 -9.59 16.93
CA SER A 204 -12.98 -10.19 17.38
C SER A 204 -14.20 -9.41 16.89
N VAL A 205 -14.12 -8.08 16.91
CA VAL A 205 -15.19 -7.19 16.47
C VAL A 205 -15.41 -7.30 14.97
N TYR A 206 -14.35 -7.24 14.16
CA TYR A 206 -14.49 -7.24 12.71
C TYR A 206 -14.84 -8.61 12.14
N LEU A 207 -14.36 -9.71 12.73
CA LEU A 207 -14.81 -11.05 12.36
C LEU A 207 -16.32 -11.20 12.63
N GLU A 208 -16.80 -10.75 13.79
CA GLU A 208 -18.23 -10.80 14.08
C GLU A 208 -19.06 -9.94 13.10
N GLN A 209 -18.60 -8.73 12.78
CA GLN A 209 -19.26 -7.87 11.79
C GLN A 209 -19.31 -8.51 10.39
N MET A 210 -18.26 -9.23 9.99
CA MET A 210 -18.14 -9.80 8.65
C MET A 210 -18.83 -11.15 8.48
N LYS A 211 -19.17 -11.85 9.58
CA LYS A 211 -19.70 -13.21 9.59
C LYS A 211 -20.83 -13.44 8.57
N LYS A 212 -21.93 -12.67 8.68
CA LYS A 212 -23.08 -12.79 7.76
C LYS A 212 -22.76 -12.44 6.30
N PHE A 213 -21.73 -11.65 6.05
CA PHE A 213 -21.32 -11.34 4.68
C PHE A 213 -20.49 -12.48 4.11
N VAL A 214 -19.53 -13.00 4.87
CA VAL A 214 -18.71 -14.15 4.48
C VAL A 214 -19.54 -15.42 4.28
N GLU A 215 -20.53 -15.68 5.14
CA GLU A 215 -21.48 -16.79 4.94
C GLU A 215 -22.22 -16.67 3.61
N ARG A 216 -22.63 -15.46 3.21
CA ARG A 216 -23.29 -15.25 1.92
C ARG A 216 -22.36 -15.43 0.72
N LEU A 217 -21.10 -15.04 0.84
CA LEU A 217 -20.09 -15.23 -0.20
C LEU A 217 -19.90 -16.72 -0.48
N LYS A 218 -19.60 -17.51 0.56
CA LYS A 218 -19.44 -18.97 0.46
C LYS A 218 -20.66 -19.69 -0.11
N ASN A 219 -21.86 -19.31 0.31
CA ASN A 219 -23.09 -19.95 -0.20
C ASN A 219 -23.31 -19.63 -1.68
N ALA A 220 -22.96 -18.43 -2.15
CA ALA A 220 -23.09 -18.07 -3.56
C ALA A 220 -22.09 -18.85 -4.43
N GLU A 221 -20.89 -19.12 -3.90
CA GLU A 221 -19.90 -20.00 -4.53
C GLU A 221 -20.43 -21.43 -4.68
N GLU A 222 -20.97 -22.02 -3.59
CA GLU A 222 -21.54 -23.39 -3.59
C GLU A 222 -22.72 -23.56 -4.55
N GLU A 223 -23.62 -22.57 -4.66
CA GLU A 223 -24.73 -22.58 -5.63
C GLU A 223 -24.21 -22.58 -7.07
N SER A 224 -23.19 -21.76 -7.37
CA SER A 224 -22.63 -21.65 -8.72
C SER A 224 -21.86 -22.89 -9.19
N GLU A 225 -21.17 -23.59 -8.29
CA GLU A 225 -20.49 -24.85 -8.60
C GLU A 225 -21.49 -25.98 -8.86
N SER A 226 -22.58 -26.04 -8.08
CA SER A 226 -23.62 -27.07 -8.24
C SER A 226 -24.40 -26.97 -9.55
N GLU A 227 -24.58 -25.75 -10.09
CA GLU A 227 -25.20 -25.54 -11.40
C GLU A 227 -24.27 -25.92 -12.57
N ALA A 228 -22.95 -25.81 -12.39
CA ALA A 228 -21.97 -26.18 -13.40
C ALA A 228 -21.77 -27.71 -13.51
N GLU A 229 -21.92 -28.45 -12.41
CA GLU A 229 -21.81 -29.93 -12.41
C GLU A 229 -23.11 -30.67 -12.78
N GLY A 230 -24.27 -29.99 -12.73
CA GLY A 230 -25.59 -30.56 -13.06
C GLY A 230 -26.04 -30.37 -14.51
N GLY A 231 -25.20 -29.76 -15.35
CA GLY A 231 -25.51 -29.38 -16.74
C GLY A 231 -24.70 -30.14 -17.78
N ASP A 232 -24.67 -31.48 -17.72
CA ASP A 232 -24.19 -32.37 -18.78
C ASP A 232 -25.25 -33.45 -19.11
#